data_AF-A0A7J8WNU3-F1
#
_entry.id   AF-A0A7J8WNU3-F1
#
_cell.length_a   1.000
_cell.length_b   1.000
_cell.length_c   1.000
_cell.angle_alpha   90.00
_cell.angle_beta   90.00
_cell.angle_gamma   90.00
#
_symmetry.space_group_name_H-M   'P 1'
#
loop_
_entity.id
_entity.type
_entity.pdbx_description
1 polymer ?
#
loop_
_entity_poly.entity_id
_entity_poly.type
_entity_poly.pdbx_seq_one_letter_code
_entity_poly.pdbx_strand_id
1 'polypeptide(L)'
;MLTDKRPIENNILKPIISFNSFGIGLYLNIDGSVRLEDGSAAAGGIVRNRNGEWVTDFNRLLGSCSVFEAELWGILDGLNILIDQGLDNVLIETDNLEAVTTIKESLTGRSNSTLIGRILKLLYQLHHWNICHIPKEDN
;
A
#
# COMPACT_ATOMS: atom_id res chain seq x y z
N MET A 1 28.83 1.86 16.36
CA MET A 1 27.93 2.16 15.22
C MET A 1 26.56 1.62 15.56
N LEU A 2 25.66 2.50 15.97
CA LEU A 2 24.28 2.14 16.32
C LEU A 2 23.57 1.74 15.03
N THR A 3 23.29 0.46 14.84
CA THR A 3 22.31 0.02 13.86
C THR A 3 20.95 0.47 14.39
N ASP A 4 20.39 1.51 13.77
CA ASP A 4 19.05 2.00 14.04
C ASP A 4 18.04 0.86 13.85
N LYS A 5 17.58 0.29 14.96
CA LYS A 5 16.65 -0.83 14.96
C LYS A 5 15.21 -0.29 14.90
N ARG A 6 14.67 -0.36 13.68
CA ARG A 6 13.26 -0.63 13.30
C ARG A 6 12.34 0.59 13.09
N PRO A 7 12.27 1.12 11.85
CA PRO A 7 11.18 1.98 11.38
C PRO A 7 9.78 1.37 11.57
N ILE A 8 9.68 0.03 11.64
CA ILE A 8 8.41 -0.71 11.63
C ILE A 8 7.59 -0.52 12.91
N GLU A 9 8.18 -0.69 14.10
CA GLU A 9 7.40 -0.67 15.36
C GLU A 9 6.70 0.69 15.54
N ASN A 10 7.34 1.77 15.06
CA ASN A 10 6.79 3.12 15.08
C ASN A 10 5.72 3.37 14.01
N ASN A 11 5.72 2.63 12.89
CA ASN A 11 4.77 2.82 11.79
C ASN A 11 3.54 1.90 11.89
N ILE A 12 3.67 0.72 12.54
CA ILE A 12 2.52 -0.17 12.82
C ILE A 12 1.60 0.41 13.90
N LEU A 13 2.16 1.09 14.90
CA LEU A 13 1.43 1.54 16.10
C LEU A 13 1.02 3.02 16.08
N LYS A 14 1.42 3.79 15.06
CA LYS A 14 1.02 5.20 14.99
C LYS A 14 -0.45 5.33 14.58
N PRO A 15 -1.31 5.94 15.41
CA PRO A 15 -2.67 6.23 15.00
C PRO A 15 -2.68 7.18 13.81
N ILE A 16 -3.65 7.03 12.90
CA ILE A 16 -3.86 7.87 11.70
C ILE A 16 -3.80 9.38 12.05
N ILE A 17 -4.29 9.74 13.25
CA ILE A 17 -4.25 11.11 13.80
C ILE A 17 -2.81 11.66 13.91
N SER A 18 -1.84 10.83 14.31
CA SER A 18 -0.42 11.22 14.36
C SER A 18 0.18 11.38 12.97
N PHE A 19 -0.36 10.70 11.96
CA PHE A 19 0.10 10.76 10.57
C PHE A 19 -0.30 12.10 9.94
N ASN A 20 -1.55 12.52 10.17
CA ASN A 20 -2.09 13.79 9.67
C ASN A 20 -1.47 15.02 10.35
N SER A 21 -0.93 14.87 11.57
CA SER A 21 -0.31 15.96 12.35
C SER A 21 0.97 16.53 11.70
N PHE A 22 1.65 15.78 10.83
CA PHE A 22 2.84 16.25 10.11
C PHE A 22 2.51 17.13 8.89
N GLY A 23 1.24 17.27 8.51
CA GLY A 23 0.80 18.21 7.48
C GLY A 23 1.23 17.88 6.05
N ILE A 24 1.88 16.75 5.78
CA ILE A 24 2.34 16.36 4.44
C ILE A 24 2.00 14.88 4.23
N GLY A 25 0.72 14.52 4.23
CA GLY A 25 0.26 13.15 3.99
C GLY A 25 -0.14 12.95 2.54
N LEU A 26 0.38 11.91 1.89
CA LEU A 26 -0.14 11.37 0.63
C LEU A 26 -1.07 10.20 0.94
N TYR A 27 -2.11 10.03 0.12
CA TYR A 27 -3.04 8.92 0.19
C TYR A 27 -2.83 8.09 -1.07
N LEU A 28 -2.49 6.81 -0.89
CA LEU A 28 -2.37 5.84 -1.98
C LEU A 28 -3.56 4.89 -1.88
N ASN A 29 -4.55 5.08 -2.74
CA ASN A 29 -5.72 4.21 -2.85
C ASN A 29 -5.46 3.13 -3.88
N ILE A 30 -5.80 1.89 -3.54
CA ILE A 30 -5.57 0.71 -4.36
C ILE A 30 -6.91 0.04 -4.65
N ASP A 31 -7.14 -0.32 -5.91
CA ASP A 31 -8.29 -1.11 -6.34
C ASP A 31 -7.82 -2.24 -7.27
N GLY A 32 -7.96 -3.48 -6.79
CA GLY A 32 -7.75 -4.70 -7.52
C GLY A 32 -9.07 -5.28 -8.01
N SER A 33 -9.18 -5.54 -9.30
CA SER A 33 -10.40 -6.08 -9.91
C SER A 33 -10.15 -7.37 -10.66
N VAL A 34 -11.15 -8.27 -10.63
CA VAL A 34 -11.18 -9.50 -11.41
C VAL A 34 -12.52 -9.60 -12.12
N ARG A 35 -12.47 -9.79 -13.43
CA ARG A 35 -13.65 -9.95 -14.27
C ARG A 35 -14.16 -11.38 -14.18
N LEU A 36 -15.46 -11.55 -13.95
CA LEU A 36 -16.08 -12.87 -13.76
C LEU A 36 -16.17 -13.68 -15.05
N GLU A 37 -16.32 -13.02 -16.20
CA GLU A 37 -16.58 -13.67 -17.48
C GLU A 37 -15.38 -14.50 -17.97
N ASP A 38 -14.16 -14.01 -17.76
CA ASP A 38 -12.93 -14.64 -18.28
C ASP A 38 -11.78 -14.69 -17.27
N GLY A 39 -12.01 -14.28 -16.03
CA GLY A 39 -11.00 -14.28 -14.98
C GLY A 39 -9.91 -13.21 -15.16
N SER A 40 -10.09 -12.27 -16.11
CA SER A 40 -9.07 -11.24 -16.33
C SER A 40 -8.97 -10.31 -15.14
N ALA A 41 -7.77 -10.12 -14.61
CA ALA A 41 -7.46 -9.33 -13.44
C ALA A 41 -6.66 -8.07 -13.82
N ALA A 42 -6.94 -6.99 -13.10
CA ALA A 42 -6.21 -5.74 -13.19
C ALA A 42 -5.99 -5.15 -11.79
N ALA A 43 -4.94 -4.38 -11.63
CA ALA A 43 -4.71 -3.56 -10.46
C ALA A 43 -4.59 -2.10 -10.87
N GLY A 44 -5.06 -1.21 -10.03
CA GLY A 44 -4.88 0.22 -10.22
C GLY A 44 -4.81 0.94 -8.89
N GLY A 45 -4.55 2.23 -8.99
CA GLY A 45 -4.57 3.09 -7.83
C GLY A 45 -4.38 4.54 -8.17
N ILE A 46 -4.70 5.38 -7.20
CA ILE A 46 -4.54 6.83 -7.28
C ILE A 46 -3.76 7.32 -6.07
N VAL A 47 -2.84 8.25 -6.32
CA VAL A 47 -2.14 9.01 -5.29
C VAL A 47 -2.81 10.38 -5.20
N ARG A 48 -3.26 10.72 -4.00
CA ARG A 48 -3.88 12.01 -3.66
C ARG A 48 -3.06 12.74 -2.60
N ASN A 49 -3.06 14.06 -2.64
CA ASN A 49 -2.49 14.86 -1.56
C ASN A 49 -3.51 15.05 -0.42
N ARG A 50 -3.09 15.72 0.66
CA ARG A 50 -3.94 16.01 1.83
C ARG A 50 -5.22 16.81 1.54
N ASN A 51 -5.28 17.53 0.43
CA ASN A 51 -6.47 18.29 0.02
C ASN A 51 -7.43 17.41 -0.81
N GLY A 52 -7.09 16.13 -1.03
CA GLY A 52 -7.80 15.23 -1.94
C GLY A 52 -7.47 15.46 -3.41
N GLU A 53 -6.50 16.33 -3.73
CA GLU A 53 -6.13 16.62 -5.10
C GLU A 53 -5.29 15.47 -5.67
N TRP A 54 -5.60 15.10 -6.91
CA TRP A 54 -4.89 14.05 -7.63
C TRP A 54 -3.43 14.46 -7.91
N VAL A 55 -2.49 13.57 -7.58
CA VAL A 55 -1.05 13.72 -7.84
C VAL A 55 -0.62 12.85 -9.03
N THR A 56 -0.91 11.55 -8.98
CA THR A 56 -0.63 10.59 -10.05
C THR A 56 -1.55 9.38 -9.92
N ASP A 57 -1.77 8.63 -10.99
CA ASP A 57 -2.50 7.35 -10.99
C ASP A 57 -1.68 6.27 -11.69
N PHE A 58 -2.19 5.04 -11.65
CA PHE A 58 -1.67 3.93 -12.42
C PHE A 58 -2.73 2.85 -12.61
N ASN A 59 -2.53 2.06 -13.66
CA ASN A 59 -3.28 0.84 -13.91
C ASN A 59 -2.37 -0.21 -14.56
N ARG A 60 -2.67 -1.49 -14.31
CA ARG A 60 -1.92 -2.61 -14.84
C ARG A 60 -2.82 -3.81 -15.08
N LEU A 61 -2.75 -4.36 -16.28
CA LEU A 61 -3.32 -5.66 -16.59
C LEU A 61 -2.42 -6.77 -16.02
N LEU A 62 -3.01 -7.68 -15.25
CA LEU A 62 -2.27 -8.75 -14.55
C LEU A 62 -2.46 -10.14 -15.17
N GLY A 63 -3.38 -10.28 -16.14
CA GLY A 63 -3.73 -11.58 -16.69
C GLY A 63 -4.77 -12.25 -15.81
N SER A 64 -4.46 -13.38 -15.17
CA SER A 64 -5.39 -14.10 -14.29
C SER A 64 -4.78 -14.21 -12.90
N CYS A 65 -5.45 -13.66 -11.89
CA CYS A 65 -5.11 -13.82 -10.48
C CYS A 65 -6.35 -13.60 -9.61
N SER A 66 -6.23 -13.86 -8.31
CA SER A 66 -7.26 -13.51 -7.34
C SER A 66 -7.35 -12.00 -7.12
N VAL A 67 -8.49 -11.54 -6.58
CA VAL A 67 -8.67 -10.13 -6.15
C VAL A 67 -7.60 -9.75 -5.13
N PHE A 68 -7.34 -10.62 -4.16
CA PHE A 68 -6.28 -10.43 -3.17
C PHE A 68 -4.89 -10.24 -3.83
N GLU A 69 -4.53 -11.06 -4.83
CA GLU A 69 -3.27 -10.87 -5.56
C GLU A 69 -3.26 -9.55 -6.35
N ALA A 70 -4.39 -9.17 -6.96
CA ALA A 70 -4.50 -7.89 -7.68
C ALA A 70 -4.26 -6.70 -6.75
N GLU A 71 -4.84 -6.71 -5.55
CA GLU A 71 -4.60 -5.71 -4.50
C GLU A 71 -3.12 -5.63 -4.09
N LEU A 72 -2.48 -6.78 -3.85
CA LEU A 72 -1.06 -6.80 -3.52
C LEU A 72 -0.17 -6.29 -4.67
N TRP A 73 -0.52 -6.57 -5.92
CA TRP A 73 0.16 -6.01 -7.08
C TRP A 73 -0.03 -4.50 -7.17
N GLY A 74 -1.24 -4.01 -6.92
CA GLY A 74 -1.53 -2.58 -6.87
C GLY A 74 -0.71 -1.85 -5.80
N ILE A 75 -0.64 -2.41 -4.59
CA ILE A 75 0.20 -1.89 -3.51
C ILE A 75 1.67 -1.85 -3.94
N LEU A 76 2.18 -2.93 -4.55
CA LEU A 76 3.57 -2.97 -5.02
C LEU A 76 3.84 -1.88 -6.06
N ASP A 77 2.97 -1.74 -7.06
CA ASP A 77 3.15 -0.79 -8.15
C ASP A 77 3.06 0.66 -7.64
N GLY A 78 2.08 0.96 -6.78
CA GLY A 78 1.96 2.26 -6.12
C GLY A 78 3.17 2.61 -5.25
N LEU A 79 3.71 1.66 -4.49
CA LEU A 79 4.94 1.88 -3.71
C LEU A 79 6.16 2.18 -4.58
N ASN A 80 6.32 1.48 -5.72
CA ASN A 80 7.41 1.79 -6.65
C ASN A 80 7.26 3.22 -7.19
N ILE A 81 6.06 3.62 -7.59
CA ILE A 81 5.77 4.98 -8.08
C ILE A 81 6.13 6.03 -7.04
N LEU A 82 5.74 5.84 -5.77
CA LEU A 82 6.08 6.76 -4.70
C LEU A 82 7.60 6.89 -4.54
N ILE A 83 8.32 5.77 -4.48
CA ILE A 83 9.78 5.75 -4.31
C ILE A 83 10.48 6.41 -5.51
N ASP A 84 10.08 6.08 -6.74
CA ASP A 84 10.66 6.61 -7.97
C ASP A 84 10.45 8.13 -8.09
N GLN A 85 9.34 8.66 -7.54
CA GLN A 85 9.04 10.08 -7.51
C GLN A 85 9.60 10.80 -6.25
N GLY A 86 10.28 10.08 -5.36
CA GLY A 86 10.77 10.64 -4.09
C GLY A 86 9.66 11.09 -3.14
N LEU A 87 8.48 10.49 -3.26
CA LEU A 87 7.31 10.73 -2.43
C LEU A 87 7.33 9.84 -1.19
N ASP A 88 7.08 10.43 -0.03
CA ASP A 88 7.12 9.77 1.28
C ASP A 88 5.97 10.30 2.16
N ASN A 89 5.79 9.76 3.37
CA ASN A 89 4.65 10.06 4.27
C ASN A 89 3.31 9.63 3.65
N VAL A 90 3.13 8.33 3.43
CA VAL A 90 1.95 7.78 2.74
C VAL A 90 1.00 7.01 3.67
N LEU A 91 -0.30 7.26 3.54
CA LEU A 91 -1.36 6.37 4.00
C LEU A 91 -1.82 5.51 2.83
N ILE A 92 -1.63 4.20 2.95
CA ILE A 92 -2.05 3.22 1.95
C ILE A 92 -3.43 2.72 2.31
N GLU A 93 -4.37 2.82 1.37
CA GLU A 93 -5.78 2.52 1.54
C GLU A 93 -6.18 1.47 0.50
N THR A 94 -6.88 0.43 0.95
CA THR A 94 -7.43 -0.64 0.11
C THR A 94 -8.74 -1.11 0.72
N ASP A 95 -9.68 -1.54 -0.11
CA ASP A 95 -10.94 -2.15 0.35
C ASP A 95 -10.78 -3.64 0.75
N ASN A 96 -9.56 -4.17 0.63
CA ASN A 96 -9.26 -5.57 0.90
C ASN A 96 -8.63 -5.77 2.28
N LEU A 97 -9.45 -6.15 3.26
CA LEU A 97 -9.01 -6.39 4.64
C LEU A 97 -7.95 -7.50 4.74
N GLU A 98 -8.01 -8.50 3.86
CA GLU A 98 -7.04 -9.61 3.83
C GLU A 98 -5.65 -9.10 3.44
N ALA A 99 -5.54 -8.20 2.46
CA ALA A 99 -4.28 -7.56 2.07
C ALA A 99 -3.66 -6.77 3.23
N VAL A 100 -4.45 -5.94 3.90
CA VAL A 100 -4.01 -5.15 5.07
C VAL A 100 -3.50 -6.05 6.19
N THR A 101 -4.29 -7.06 6.55
CA THR A 101 -3.97 -7.98 7.65
C THR A 101 -2.70 -8.77 7.32
N THR A 102 -2.61 -9.30 6.11
CA THR A 102 -1.46 -10.08 5.66
C THR A 102 -0.17 -9.27 5.68
N ILE A 103 -0.20 -8.01 5.23
CA ILE A 103 0.99 -7.13 5.29
C ILE A 103 1.37 -6.85 6.74
N LYS A 104 0.41 -6.52 7.61
CA LYS A 104 0.65 -6.25 9.03
C LYS A 104 1.26 -7.44 9.77
N GLU A 105 0.70 -8.63 9.58
CA GLU A 105 1.23 -9.85 10.17
C GLU A 105 2.63 -10.17 9.64
N SER A 106 2.84 -10.00 8.33
CA SER A 106 4.13 -10.26 7.66
C SER A 106 5.24 -9.30 8.08
N LEU A 107 4.93 -8.15 8.70
CA LEU A 107 5.93 -7.27 9.29
C LEU A 107 6.44 -7.77 10.65
N THR A 108 5.64 -8.57 11.35
CA THR A 108 5.99 -9.12 12.67
C THR A 108 6.62 -10.51 12.58
N GLY A 109 6.48 -11.19 11.43
CA GLY A 109 7.03 -12.51 11.16
C GLY A 109 7.78 -12.58 9.82
N ARG A 110 8.06 -13.80 9.35
CA ARG A 110 8.56 -14.03 7.98
C ARG A 110 7.40 -14.52 7.13
N SER A 111 7.10 -13.80 6.05
CA SER A 111 6.23 -14.31 4.97
C SER A 111 7.06 -15.13 3.97
N ASN A 112 6.49 -16.24 3.49
CA ASN A 112 7.08 -17.05 2.41
C ASN A 112 6.68 -16.55 1.01
N SER A 113 5.84 -15.52 0.92
CA SER A 113 5.44 -14.93 -0.36
C SER A 113 6.51 -13.97 -0.88
N THR A 114 6.97 -14.21 -2.11
CA THR A 114 7.92 -13.34 -2.80
C THR A 114 7.34 -11.95 -3.07
N LEU A 115 6.04 -11.87 -3.38
CA LEU A 115 5.33 -10.60 -3.61
C LEU A 115 5.28 -9.77 -2.32
N ILE A 116 4.87 -10.38 -1.21
CA ILE A 116 4.87 -9.72 0.10
C ILE A 116 6.28 -9.30 0.47
N GLY A 117 7.28 -10.17 0.30
CA GLY A 117 8.68 -9.82 0.56
C GLY A 117 9.16 -8.58 -0.21
N ARG A 118 8.72 -8.41 -1.46
CA ARG A 118 9.00 -7.20 -2.26
C ARG A 118 8.27 -5.97 -1.70
N ILE A 119 6.99 -6.08 -1.38
CA ILE A 119 6.21 -5.00 -0.75
C ILE A 119 6.90 -4.53 0.54
N LEU A 120 7.23 -5.47 1.43
CA LEU A 120 7.91 -5.16 2.68
C LEU A 120 9.24 -4.43 2.42
N LYS A 121 10.06 -4.91 1.47
CA LYS A 121 11.31 -4.25 1.10
C LYS A 121 11.12 -2.79 0.66
N LEU A 122 10.03 -2.46 -0.02
CA LEU A 122 9.71 -1.08 -0.40
C LEU A 122 9.22 -0.27 0.81
N LEU A 123 8.37 -0.84 1.65
CA LEU A 123 7.91 -0.20 2.90
C LEU A 123 9.09 0.13 3.85
N TYR A 124 10.16 -0.67 3.83
CA TYR A 124 11.39 -0.36 4.59
C TYR A 124 12.17 0.86 4.06
N GLN A 125 11.92 1.30 2.83
CA GLN A 125 12.57 2.47 2.24
C GLN A 125 11.83 3.77 2.53
N LEU A 126 10.54 3.70 2.87
CA LEU A 126 9.73 4.85 3.26
C LEU A 126 9.95 5.19 4.73
N HIS A 127 10.07 6.47 5.07
CA HIS A 127 10.28 6.89 6.46
C HIS A 127 8.98 6.79 7.26
N HIS A 128 7.88 7.21 6.64
CA HIS A 128 6.57 7.25 7.26
C HIS A 128 5.56 6.64 6.32
N TRP A 129 4.95 5.56 6.77
CA TRP A 129 3.84 4.94 6.06
C TRP A 129 2.88 4.29 7.06
N ASN A 130 1.62 4.14 6.66
CA ASN A 130 0.65 3.28 7.33
C ASN A 130 -0.22 2.60 6.28
N ILE A 131 -0.88 1.51 6.64
CA ILE A 131 -1.83 0.81 5.78
C ILE A 131 -3.13 0.54 6.55
N CYS A 132 -4.26 0.86 5.95
CA CYS A 132 -5.58 0.62 6.51
C CYS A 132 -6.59 0.13 5.48
N HIS A 133 -7.60 -0.55 6.00
CA HIS A 133 -8.77 -0.94 5.23
C HIS A 133 -9.76 0.22 5.23
N ILE A 134 -10.34 0.51 4.07
CA ILE A 134 -11.46 1.45 3.90
C ILE A 134 -12.68 0.71 3.31
N PRO A 135 -13.92 1.14 3.57
CA PRO A 135 -15.08 0.60 2.88
C PRO A 135 -14.93 0.73 1.36
N LYS A 136 -15.47 -0.24 0.61
CA LYS A 136 -15.47 -0.21 -0.87
C LYS A 136 -16.13 1.05 -1.46
N GLU A 137 -17.06 1.66 -0.75
CA GLU A 137 -17.75 2.89 -1.16
C GLU A 137 -16.84 4.14 -1.08
N ASP A 138 -15.77 4.05 -0.30
CA ASP A 138 -14.82 5.13 -0.03
C ASP A 138 -13.51 4.99 -0.84
N ASN A 139 -13.34 3.87 -1.55
CA ASN A 139 -12.19 3.57 -2.41
C ASN A 139 -12.43 4.08 -3.84
#